data_AF-A0A166U4V6-F1
#
_entry.id   AF-A0A166U4V6-F1
#
_cell.length_a   1.000
_cell.length_b   1.000
_cell.length_c   1.000
_cell.angle_alpha   90.00
_cell.angle_beta   90.00
_cell.angle_gamma   90.00
#
_symmetry.space_group_name_H-M   'P 1'
#
loop_
_entity.id
_entity.type
_entity.pdbx_description
1 polymer ?
#
loop_
_entity_poly.entity_id
_entity_poly.type
_entity_poly.pdbx_seq_one_letter_code
_entity_poly.pdbx_strand_id
1 'polypeptide(L)'
;MSKAVALSVLQLLALAIPPIAVLIKMLRQSENLSWRYRKWSFGLALSSITLFLASGVAVLAYLSMSFPLSPLLKIALMFSLLGLVPFALFTGVLYKEHKLTFGP
;
A
#
# COMPACT_ATOMS: atom_id res chain seq x y z
N MET A 1 20.21 -11.61 13.24
CA MET A 1 19.52 -12.21 12.06
C MET A 1 18.16 -11.56 11.78
N SER A 2 17.24 -11.50 12.74
CA SER A 2 15.88 -10.97 12.54
C SER A 2 15.80 -9.48 12.13
N LYS A 3 16.71 -8.62 12.60
CA LYS A 3 16.79 -7.20 12.16
C LYS A 3 17.10 -7.05 10.68
N ALA A 4 18.06 -7.82 10.16
CA ALA A 4 18.46 -7.77 8.75
C ALA A 4 17.30 -8.24 7.85
N VAL A 5 16.63 -9.32 8.22
CA VAL A 5 15.42 -9.81 7.52
C VAL A 5 14.33 -8.75 7.51
N ALA A 6 14.04 -8.10 8.65
CA ALA A 6 13.03 -7.03 8.70
C ALA A 6 13.37 -5.84 7.79
N LEU A 7 14.65 -5.44 7.71
CA LEU A 7 15.10 -4.40 6.78
C LEU A 7 14.97 -4.83 5.32
N SER A 8 15.30 -6.08 4.99
CA SER A 8 15.10 -6.63 3.64
C SER A 8 13.61 -6.66 3.25
N VAL A 9 12.72 -6.98 4.19
CA VAL A 9 11.27 -6.91 3.96
C VAL A 9 10.83 -5.46 3.71
N LEU A 10 11.35 -4.47 4.44
CA LEU A 10 11.07 -3.05 4.17
C LEU A 10 11.56 -2.60 2.79
N GLN A 11 12.73 -3.07 2.35
CA GLN A 11 13.24 -2.77 1.01
C GLN A 11 12.36 -3.39 -0.08
N LEU A 12 11.93 -4.64 0.10
CA LEU A 12 10.97 -5.29 -0.79
C LEU A 12 9.64 -4.52 -0.83
N LEU A 13 9.19 -4.02 0.31
CA LEU A 13 8.02 -3.16 0.39
C LEU A 13 8.22 -1.87 -0.43
N ALA A 14 9.34 -1.16 -0.24
CA ALA A 14 9.63 0.05 -1.01
C ALA A 14 9.64 -0.21 -2.53
N LEU A 15 10.16 -1.36 -2.97
CA LEU A 15 10.28 -1.74 -4.38
C LEU A 15 8.94 -2.09 -5.05
N ALA A 16 7.90 -2.46 -4.30
CA ALA A 16 6.60 -2.76 -4.90
C ALA A 16 5.69 -1.53 -5.04
N ILE A 17 6.04 -0.37 -4.47
CA ILE A 17 5.25 0.85 -4.61
C ILE A 17 5.13 1.29 -6.09
N PRO A 18 6.22 1.35 -6.89
CA PRO A 18 6.10 1.70 -8.31
C PRO A 18 5.19 0.77 -9.14
N PRO A 19 5.32 -0.58 -9.10
CA PRO A 19 4.44 -1.45 -9.88
C PRO A 19 2.98 -1.38 -9.41
N ILE A 20 2.71 -1.16 -8.12
CA ILE A 20 1.37 -0.88 -7.62
C ILE A 20 0.77 0.38 -8.26
N ALA A 21 1.53 1.48 -8.32
CA ALA A 21 1.08 2.72 -8.95
C ALA A 21 0.79 2.53 -10.45
N VAL A 22 1.62 1.75 -11.14
CA VAL A 22 1.41 1.38 -12.54
C VAL A 22 0.15 0.54 -12.72
N LEU A 23 -0.10 -0.45 -11.85
CA LEU A 23 -1.32 -1.26 -11.88
C LEU A 23 -2.59 -0.41 -11.71
N ILE A 24 -2.59 0.53 -10.77
CA ILE A 24 -3.71 1.47 -10.57
C ILE A 24 -3.93 2.30 -11.84
N LYS A 25 -2.86 2.82 -12.45
CA LYS A 25 -2.93 3.59 -13.71
C LYS A 25 -3.51 2.75 -14.84
N MET A 26 -3.03 1.51 -15.01
CA MET A 26 -3.51 0.58 -16.04
C MET A 26 -4.99 0.21 -15.83
N LEU A 27 -5.42 -0.04 -14.59
CA LEU A 27 -6.82 -0.33 -14.27
C LEU A 27 -7.73 0.86 -14.60
N ARG A 28 -7.27 2.09 -14.32
CA ARG A 28 -8.00 3.32 -14.64
C ARG A 28 -8.22 3.50 -16.14
N GLN A 29 -7.29 3.03 -16.98
CA GLN A 29 -7.33 3.15 -18.44
C GLN A 29 -7.94 1.93 -19.16
N SER A 30 -8.46 0.93 -18.44
CA SER A 30 -8.87 -0.37 -19.01
C SER A 30 -10.24 -0.36 -19.71
N GLU A 31 -10.40 0.36 -20.82
CA GLU A 31 -11.69 0.55 -21.53
C GLU A 31 -12.35 -0.74 -22.05
N ASN A 32 -11.58 -1.83 -22.22
CA ASN A 32 -12.05 -3.08 -22.85
C ASN A 32 -12.67 -4.12 -21.89
N LEU A 33 -12.75 -3.86 -20.58
CA LEU A 33 -13.28 -4.84 -19.60
C LEU A 33 -14.72 -4.50 -19.18
N SER A 34 -15.59 -5.52 -19.16
CA SER A 34 -16.93 -5.35 -18.60
C SER A 34 -16.87 -4.98 -17.12
N TRP A 35 -17.85 -4.21 -16.66
CA TRP A 35 -17.87 -3.61 -15.31
C TRP A 35 -17.64 -4.63 -14.19
N ARG A 36 -18.18 -5.85 -14.33
CA ARG A 36 -18.00 -6.94 -13.36
C ARG A 36 -16.51 -7.27 -13.17
N TYR A 37 -15.76 -7.48 -14.25
CA TYR A 37 -14.33 -7.78 -14.17
C TYR A 37 -13.53 -6.58 -13.68
N ARG A 38 -13.89 -5.36 -14.07
CA ARG A 38 -13.26 -4.13 -13.60
C ARG A 38 -13.36 -3.96 -12.08
N LYS A 39 -14.54 -4.18 -11.51
CA LYS A 39 -14.78 -4.12 -10.06
C LYS A 39 -13.93 -5.14 -9.31
N TRP A 40 -13.83 -6.36 -9.82
CA TRP A 40 -12.97 -7.40 -9.24
C TRP A 40 -11.49 -7.04 -9.33
N SER A 41 -11.01 -6.61 -10.49
CA SER A 41 -9.61 -6.22 -10.67
C SER A 41 -9.22 -5.03 -9.79
N PHE A 42 -10.10 -4.03 -9.66
CA PHE A 42 -9.87 -2.91 -8.76
C PHE A 42 -9.90 -3.35 -7.29
N GLY A 43 -10.84 -4.22 -6.91
CA GLY A 43 -10.90 -4.80 -5.57
C GLY A 43 -9.65 -5.60 -5.22
N LEU A 44 -9.14 -6.40 -6.17
CA LEU A 44 -7.89 -7.14 -6.03
C LEU A 44 -6.70 -6.21 -5.87
N ALA A 45 -6.59 -5.16 -6.69
CA ALA A 45 -5.53 -4.16 -6.55
C ALA A 45 -5.60 -3.45 -5.19
N LEU A 46 -6.78 -3.00 -4.75
CA LEU A 46 -6.97 -2.34 -3.47
C LEU A 46 -6.63 -3.26 -2.28
N SER A 47 -7.05 -4.51 -2.34
CA SER A 47 -6.74 -5.51 -1.30
C SER A 47 -5.24 -5.82 -1.26
N SER A 48 -4.58 -5.94 -2.42
CA SER A 48 -3.14 -6.11 -2.52
C SER A 48 -2.40 -4.95 -1.87
N ILE A 49 -2.79 -3.71 -2.21
CA ILE A 49 -2.23 -2.50 -1.59
C ILE A 49 -2.40 -2.53 -0.07
N THR A 50 -3.60 -2.86 0.40
CA THR A 50 -3.92 -2.85 1.84
C THR A 50 -3.11 -3.90 2.60
N LEU A 51 -3.00 -5.12 2.06
CA LEU A 51 -2.17 -6.19 2.65
C LEU A 51 -0.69 -5.80 2.66
N PHE A 52 -0.24 -5.13 1.62
CA PHE A 52 1.13 -4.67 1.50
C PHE A 52 1.46 -3.58 2.52
N LEU A 53 0.57 -2.61 2.69
CA LEU A 53 0.64 -1.60 3.75
C LEU A 53 0.62 -2.24 5.13
N ALA A 54 -0.29 -3.19 5.38
CA ALA A 54 -0.40 -3.90 6.65
C ALA A 54 0.88 -4.66 7.00
N SER A 55 1.51 -5.31 6.02
CA SER A 55 2.83 -5.93 6.18
C SER A 55 3.90 -4.91 6.60
N GLY A 56 3.93 -3.74 5.95
CA GLY A 56 4.81 -2.64 6.34
C GLY A 56 4.59 -2.18 7.78
N VAL A 57 3.34 -1.95 8.18
CA VAL A 57 2.98 -1.58 9.55
C VAL A 57 3.46 -2.64 10.55
N ALA A 58 3.24 -3.92 10.26
CA ALA A 58 3.64 -5.02 11.12
C ALA A 58 5.16 -5.09 11.31
N VAL A 59 5.93 -4.91 10.24
CA VAL A 59 7.40 -4.89 10.31
C VAL A 59 7.91 -3.68 11.09
N LEU A 60 7.31 -2.51 10.88
CA LEU A 60 7.66 -1.29 11.62
C LEU A 60 7.33 -1.40 13.12
N ALA A 61 6.18 -1.98 13.46
CA ALA A 61 5.80 -2.26 14.84
C ALA A 61 6.79 -3.26 15.48
N TYR A 62 7.10 -4.36 14.80
CA TYR A 62 8.09 -5.34 15.26
C TYR A 62 9.45 -4.71 15.53
N LEU A 63 9.96 -3.87 14.61
CA LEU A 63 11.23 -3.17 14.78
C LEU A 63 11.23 -2.22 15.98
N SER A 64 10.11 -1.54 16.21
CA SER A 64 9.95 -0.56 17.29
C SER A 64 9.83 -1.19 18.67
N MET A 65 9.22 -2.38 18.76
CA MET A 65 9.03 -3.12 20.01
C MET A 65 10.24 -4.01 20.35
N SER A 66 10.90 -4.58 19.35
CA SER A 66 11.91 -5.63 19.56
C SER A 66 13.34 -5.10 19.63
N PHE A 67 13.59 -3.85 19.22
CA PHE A 67 14.94 -3.28 19.20
C PHE A 67 14.99 -1.89 19.84
N PRO A 68 16.07 -1.56 20.57
CA PRO A 68 16.31 -0.21 21.07
C PRO A 68 16.69 0.70 19.89
N LEU A 69 15.68 1.32 19.28
CA LEU A 69 15.85 2.31 18.21
C LEU A 69 16.14 3.70 18.80
N SER A 70 17.00 4.48 18.14
CA SER A 70 17.22 5.88 18.53
C SER A 70 15.91 6.69 18.42
N PRO A 71 15.73 7.75 19.23
CA PRO A 71 14.51 8.56 19.18
C PRO A 71 14.21 9.13 17.79
N LEU A 72 15.26 9.53 17.06
CA LEU A 72 15.15 10.06 15.71
C LEU A 72 14.62 9.01 14.73
N LEU A 73 15.05 7.75 14.87
CA LEU A 73 14.54 6.65 14.07
C LEU A 73 13.06 6.36 14.39
N LYS A 74 12.67 6.40 15.67
CA LYS A 74 11.26 6.21 16.07
C LYS A 74 10.35 7.28 15.46
N ILE A 75 10.80 8.54 15.47
CA ILE A 75 10.08 9.64 14.82
C ILE A 75 9.94 9.39 13.32
N ALA A 76 11.02 8.99 12.64
CA ALA A 76 10.98 8.66 11.21
C ALA A 76 10.02 7.49 10.91
N LEU A 77 9.99 6.46 11.76
CA LEU A 77 9.03 5.35 11.63
C LEU A 77 7.59 5.81 11.84
N MET A 78 7.34 6.66 12.83
CA MET A 78 6.01 7.24 13.04
C MET A 78 5.55 8.09 11.85
N PHE A 79 6.40 8.93 11.28
CA PHE A 79 6.07 9.68 10.06
C PHE A 79 5.77 8.75 8.88
N SER A 80 6.52 7.64 8.75
CA SER A 80 6.26 6.64 7.71
C SER A 80 4.88 6.00 7.89
N LEU A 81 4.50 5.65 9.12
CA LEU A 81 3.16 5.12 9.44
C LEU A 81 2.06 6.15 9.18
N LEU A 82 2.28 7.39 9.60
CA LEU A 82 1.33 8.49 9.36
C LEU A 82 1.15 8.75 7.85
N GLY A 83 2.19 8.59 7.04
CA GLY A 83 2.12 8.70 5.58
C GLY A 83 1.28 7.62 4.90
N LEU A 84 1.06 6.47 5.55
CA LEU A 84 0.18 5.43 5.00
C LEU A 84 -1.30 5.82 5.07
N VAL A 85 -1.68 6.68 6.01
CA VAL A 85 -3.07 7.16 6.17
C VAL A 85 -3.56 7.93 4.95
N PRO A 86 -2.90 9.03 4.50
CA PRO A 86 -3.35 9.76 3.32
C PRO A 86 -3.30 8.88 2.05
N PHE A 87 -2.35 7.94 1.97
CA PHE A 87 -2.29 6.99 0.85
C PHE A 87 -3.48 6.01 0.83
N ALA A 88 -3.87 5.46 1.99
CA ALA A 88 -5.07 4.62 2.11
C ALA A 88 -6.34 5.39 1.75
N LEU A 89 -6.47 6.64 2.25
CA LEU A 89 -7.58 7.54 1.91
C LEU A 89 -7.62 7.82 0.40
N PHE A 90 -6.49 8.17 -0.21
CA PHE A 90 -6.38 8.42 -1.64
C PHE A 90 -6.80 7.21 -2.47
N THR A 91 -6.40 6.01 -2.06
CA THR A 91 -6.80 4.78 -2.76
C THR A 91 -8.31 4.53 -2.65
N GLY A 92 -8.92 4.88 -1.51
CA GLY A 92 -10.38 4.88 -1.34
C GLY A 92 -11.09 5.91 -2.24
N VAL A 93 -10.53 7.11 -2.39
CA VAL A 93 -11.03 8.13 -3.34
C VAL A 93 -10.97 7.61 -4.77
N LEU A 94 -9.86 6.99 -5.17
CA LEU A 94 -9.71 6.40 -6.51
C LEU A 94 -10.77 5.32 -6.78
N TYR A 95 -11.11 4.49 -5.79
CA TYR A 95 -12.21 3.52 -5.92
C TYR A 95 -13.55 4.22 -6.18
N LYS A 96 -13.83 5.28 -5.42
CA LYS A 96 -15.07 6.05 -5.55
C LYS A 96 -15.17 6.74 -6.91
N GLU A 97 -14.10 7.38 -7.37
CA GLU A 97 -14.04 7.97 -8.72
C GLU A 97 -14.24 6.91 -9.79
N HIS A 98 -13.54 5.79 -9.71
CA HIS A 98 -13.66 4.71 -10.68
C HIS A 98 -15.08 4.15 -10.77
N LYS A 99 -15.78 4.06 -9.62
CA LYS A 99 -17.19 3.68 -9.56
C LYS A 99 -18.09 4.69 -10.26
N LEU A 100 -17.86 5.98 -10.09
CA LEU A 100 -18.65 7.04 -10.72
C LEU A 100 -18.44 7.10 -12.24
N THR A 101 -17.23 6.80 -12.73
CA THR A 101 -16.91 6.90 -14.16
C THR A 101 -17.36 5.67 -14.96
N PHE A 102 -17.42 4.47 -14.35
CA PHE A 102 -17.56 3.22 -15.12
C PHE A 102 -18.53 2.19 -14.53
N GLY A 103 -19.10 2.43 -13.35
CA GLY A 103 -20.24 1.66 -12.87
C GLY A 103 -21.52 2.00 -13.61
N PRO A 104 -22.62 1.23 -13.44
CA PRO A 104 -23.91 1.65 -13.98
C PRO A 104 -24.31 3.03 -13.47
#